data_AF-A0A7G8Q6Y6-F1
#
_entry.id   AF-A0A7G8Q6Y6-F1
#
_cell.length_a   1.000
_cell.length_b   1.000
_cell.length_c   1.000
_cell.angle_alpha   90.00
_cell.angle_beta   90.00
_cell.angle_gamma   90.00
#
_symmetry.space_group_name_H-M   'P 1'
#
loop_
_entity.id
_entity.type
_entity.pdbx_description
1 polymer ?
#
loop_
_entity_poly.entity_id
_entity_poly.type
_entity_poly.pdbx_seq_one_letter_code
_entity_poly.pdbx_strand_id
1 'polypeptide(L)'
;MDALLSFMHKRPVIGLAASAVALVLTMAWPSAWLGPVLVVLLTAAWIVETRRAVPVAAPPVIQASLEHHEPVREALEEVRSSLVDELGHATRELHQAMDLLRDAVTELGGGFDGLSRKTGQQQSLLRQIIDVQGEGVSVQDFAARTGDLLEHFVDMVVQMSRESLRIVYRIDGMAKEMDAVFGLLKNVNTIAEETNLLALNAAIEAARAGESGRGFAVVAGEIRNLASHSNQFNEQIGSHVERARAAMGELRGLVGTMASQDLNVALSAKGGIDAMMAHVTESDARTSKVADQVVEINRGLGTDVATTVRSLQFEDILSQLINQTRQRLVELQDITTECTRDIQELACNPIDADLLAQRAERVRSRLAIQREKARLRSRGPALQNSMDAGEIELF
;
A
#
# COMPACT_ATOMS: atom_id res chain seq x y z
N MET A 1 79.27 -15.45 24.74
CA MET A 1 77.96 -15.79 25.33
C MET A 1 78.09 -16.28 26.78
N ASP A 2 79.17 -16.97 27.15
CA ASP A 2 79.37 -17.48 28.53
C ASP A 2 79.66 -16.42 29.62
N ALA A 3 80.24 -15.26 29.26
CA ALA A 3 80.47 -14.17 30.22
C ALA A 3 79.18 -13.41 30.59
N LEU A 4 78.23 -13.29 29.65
CA LEU A 4 76.93 -12.63 29.87
C LEU A 4 75.97 -13.52 30.70
N LEU A 5 76.01 -14.84 30.47
CA LEU A 5 75.25 -15.81 31.26
C LEU A 5 75.80 -15.92 32.71
N SER A 6 77.11 -15.86 32.91
CA SER A 6 77.74 -15.79 34.25
C SER A 6 77.42 -14.49 35.00
N PHE A 7 77.31 -13.38 34.28
CA PHE A 7 77.00 -12.07 34.87
C PHE A 7 75.52 -11.92 35.28
N MET A 8 74.59 -12.52 34.52
CA MET A 8 73.16 -12.53 34.86
C MET A 8 72.82 -13.47 36.04
N HIS A 9 73.57 -14.57 36.23
CA HIS A 9 73.30 -15.53 37.30
C HIS A 9 73.76 -15.08 38.71
N LYS A 10 74.73 -14.16 38.82
CA LYS A 10 75.34 -13.80 40.13
C LYS A 10 74.59 -12.70 40.90
N ARG A 11 73.83 -11.84 40.23
CA ARG A 11 73.16 -10.69 40.86
C ARG A 11 71.90 -11.02 41.70
N PRO A 12 70.99 -11.93 41.28
CA PRO A 12 69.83 -12.26 42.10
C PRO A 12 70.18 -13.18 43.29
N VAL A 13 71.22 -14.00 43.17
CA VAL A 13 71.63 -14.97 44.20
C VAL A 13 72.25 -14.29 45.42
N ILE A 14 73.07 -13.24 45.22
CA ILE A 14 73.75 -12.55 46.33
C ILE A 14 72.74 -11.84 47.24
N GLY A 15 71.70 -11.23 46.67
CA GLY A 15 70.77 -10.50 47.51
C GLY A 15 69.55 -11.32 47.95
N LEU A 16 69.24 -12.48 47.34
CA LEU A 16 68.43 -13.51 48.02
C LEU A 16 69.15 -14.02 49.28
N ALA A 17 70.46 -14.23 49.23
CA ALA A 17 71.25 -14.60 50.40
C ALA A 17 71.29 -13.48 51.47
N ALA A 18 71.45 -12.22 51.07
CA ALA A 18 71.41 -11.08 52.01
C ALA A 18 70.02 -10.92 52.69
N SER A 19 68.95 -11.17 51.94
CA SER A 19 67.57 -11.13 52.46
C SER A 19 67.30 -12.28 53.44
N ALA A 20 67.82 -13.48 53.15
CA ALA A 20 67.72 -14.63 54.05
C ALA A 20 68.51 -14.42 55.35
N VAL A 21 69.71 -13.83 55.27
CA VAL A 21 70.51 -13.48 56.46
C VAL A 21 69.81 -12.41 57.31
N ALA A 22 69.20 -11.39 56.68
CA ALA A 22 68.42 -10.39 57.39
C ALA A 22 67.19 -11.02 58.09
N LEU A 23 66.47 -11.94 57.44
CA LEU A 23 65.33 -12.65 58.03
C LEU A 23 65.73 -13.45 59.28
N VAL A 24 66.87 -14.14 59.24
CA VAL A 24 67.41 -14.88 60.41
C VAL A 24 67.81 -13.93 61.54
N LEU A 25 68.42 -12.78 61.23
CA LEU A 25 68.76 -11.75 62.21
C LEU A 25 67.52 -11.12 62.88
N THR A 26 66.38 -11.03 62.18
CA THR A 26 65.12 -10.55 62.78
C THR A 26 64.48 -11.55 63.75
N MET A 27 64.73 -12.85 63.61
CA MET A 27 64.26 -13.87 64.56
C MET A 27 65.11 -13.92 65.85
N ALA A 28 66.34 -13.41 65.83
CA ALA A 28 67.29 -13.50 66.94
C ALA A 28 67.22 -12.31 67.93
N TRP A 29 66.49 -11.24 67.63
CA TRP A 29 66.37 -10.05 68.49
C TRP A 29 64.91 -9.81 68.93
N PRO A 30 64.60 -9.53 70.22
CA PRO A 30 63.23 -9.54 70.75
C PRO A 30 62.42 -8.26 70.47
N SER A 31 62.91 -7.35 69.62
CA SER A 31 62.19 -6.13 69.24
C SER A 31 61.61 -6.27 67.82
N ALA A 32 60.36 -6.73 67.75
CA ALA A 32 59.72 -7.18 66.51
C ALA A 32 59.47 -6.08 65.43
N TRP A 33 59.79 -4.81 65.71
CA TRP A 33 59.43 -3.68 64.85
C TRP A 33 60.61 -3.15 64.03
N LEU A 34 61.86 -3.42 64.45
CA LEU A 34 63.06 -2.94 63.74
C LEU A 34 63.44 -3.81 62.54
N GLY A 35 63.08 -5.08 62.57
CA GLY A 35 63.37 -6.04 61.50
C GLY A 35 62.83 -5.66 60.12
N PRO A 36 61.50 -5.43 59.97
CA PRO A 36 60.93 -5.06 58.66
C PRO A 36 61.48 -3.72 58.15
N VAL A 37 61.80 -2.76 59.03
CA VAL A 37 62.38 -1.47 58.64
C VAL A 37 63.79 -1.65 58.06
N LEU A 38 64.61 -2.52 58.63
CA LEU A 38 65.96 -2.81 58.14
C LEU A 38 65.92 -3.51 56.78
N VAL A 39 64.98 -4.43 56.57
CA VAL A 39 64.77 -5.11 55.28
C VAL A 39 64.29 -4.11 54.22
N VAL A 40 63.38 -3.20 54.55
CA VAL A 40 62.93 -2.14 53.64
C VAL A 40 64.07 -1.19 53.27
N LEU A 41 64.93 -0.80 54.24
CA LEU A 41 66.08 0.05 53.95
C LEU A 41 67.14 -0.65 53.10
N LEU A 42 67.42 -1.93 53.34
CA LEU A 42 68.38 -2.70 52.54
C LEU A 42 67.87 -2.98 51.12
N THR A 43 66.56 -3.27 50.97
CA THR A 43 65.95 -3.43 49.65
C THR A 43 65.87 -2.10 48.90
N ALA A 44 65.55 -0.99 49.57
CA ALA A 44 65.60 0.33 48.96
C ALA A 44 67.03 0.73 48.55
N ALA A 45 68.04 0.47 49.40
CA ALA A 45 69.44 0.71 49.08
C ALA A 45 69.91 -0.16 47.90
N TRP A 46 69.49 -1.43 47.84
CA TRP A 46 69.79 -2.29 46.70
C TRP A 46 69.06 -1.85 45.42
N ILE A 47 67.81 -1.40 45.50
CA ILE A 47 67.10 -0.80 44.35
C ILE A 47 67.83 0.45 43.87
N VAL A 48 68.33 1.30 44.78
CA VAL A 48 69.13 2.46 44.41
C VAL A 48 70.48 2.06 43.81
N GLU A 49 71.15 1.04 44.32
CA GLU A 49 72.44 0.56 43.78
C GLU A 49 72.27 -0.15 42.42
N THR A 50 71.14 -0.82 42.19
CA THR A 50 70.80 -1.41 40.89
C THR A 50 70.30 -0.37 39.89
N ARG A 51 69.69 0.72 40.35
CA ARG A 51 69.27 1.87 39.53
C ARG A 51 70.37 2.91 39.34
N ARG A 52 71.42 2.91 40.15
CA ARG A 52 72.68 3.59 39.84
C ARG A 52 73.26 2.85 38.65
N ALA A 53 72.88 3.33 37.47
CA ALA A 53 73.58 3.06 36.25
C ALA A 53 75.06 3.38 36.52
N VAL A 54 75.88 2.34 36.66
CA VAL A 54 77.27 2.44 36.23
C VAL A 54 77.16 3.06 34.83
N PRO A 55 77.82 4.19 34.54
CA PRO A 55 77.94 4.62 33.16
C PRO A 55 78.61 3.45 32.48
N VAL A 56 77.82 2.63 31.79
CA VAL A 56 78.32 1.65 30.86
C VAL A 56 78.98 2.54 29.84
N ALA A 57 80.30 2.73 29.98
CA ALA A 57 81.12 3.17 28.89
C ALA A 57 80.65 2.33 27.72
N ALA A 58 80.07 2.99 26.72
CA ALA A 58 79.61 2.31 25.52
C ALA A 58 80.73 1.34 25.15
N PRO A 59 80.46 0.04 24.91
CA PRO A 59 81.47 -0.79 24.27
C PRO A 59 81.97 0.04 23.10
N PRO A 60 83.30 0.18 22.87
CA PRO A 60 83.81 1.05 21.82
C PRO A 60 82.99 0.72 20.60
N VAL A 61 82.12 1.66 20.24
CA VAL A 61 81.32 1.54 19.03
C VAL A 61 82.42 1.32 18.02
N ILE A 62 82.38 0.19 17.33
CA ILE A 62 83.13 0.04 16.10
C ILE A 62 82.54 1.15 15.22
N GLN A 63 83.05 2.37 15.36
CA GLN A 63 82.68 3.54 14.56
C GLN A 63 83.06 3.27 13.11
N ALA A 64 83.92 2.27 12.87
CA ALA A 64 84.26 1.75 11.56
C ALA A 64 83.14 0.98 10.83
N SER A 65 81.97 0.73 11.42
CA SER A 65 80.84 0.08 10.72
C SER A 65 79.52 0.86 10.69
N LEU A 66 79.46 2.08 11.26
CA LEU A 66 78.24 2.91 11.19
C LEU A 66 78.21 3.84 9.97
N GLU A 67 79.36 4.30 9.45
CA GLU A 67 79.40 5.15 8.24
C GLU A 67 78.87 4.42 6.98
N HIS A 68 78.96 3.09 6.93
CA HIS A 68 78.56 2.29 5.77
C HIS A 68 77.07 1.88 5.74
N HIS A 69 76.27 2.22 6.76
CA HIS A 69 74.85 1.81 6.83
C HIS A 69 73.84 2.98 6.89
N GLU A 70 74.32 4.22 7.01
CA GLU A 70 73.49 5.44 6.98
C GLU A 70 72.64 5.58 5.70
N PRO A 71 73.18 5.40 4.47
CA PRO A 71 72.38 5.50 3.24
C PRO A 71 71.32 4.39 3.11
N VAL A 72 71.56 3.21 3.69
CA VAL A 72 70.58 2.09 3.69
C VAL A 72 69.44 2.38 4.67
N ARG A 73 69.76 2.96 5.84
CA ARG A 73 68.77 3.35 6.84
C ARG A 73 67.88 4.49 6.32
N GLU A 74 68.44 5.49 5.65
CA GLU A 74 67.67 6.54 5.00
C GLU A 74 66.74 6.00 3.91
N ALA A 75 67.25 5.12 3.03
CA ALA A 75 66.44 4.52 1.98
C ALA A 75 65.30 3.67 2.54
N LEU A 76 65.53 2.92 3.63
CA LEU A 76 64.49 2.14 4.31
C LEU A 76 63.41 3.04 4.92
N GLU A 77 63.83 4.14 5.55
CA GLU A 77 62.90 5.11 6.15
C GLU A 77 62.07 5.83 5.06
N GLU A 78 62.67 6.08 3.90
CA GLU A 78 61.99 6.67 2.75
C GLU A 78 60.97 5.71 2.12
N VAL A 79 61.34 4.44 1.92
CA VAL A 79 60.41 3.36 1.52
C VAL A 79 59.26 3.27 2.51
N ARG A 80 59.57 3.19 3.81
CA ARG A 80 58.58 3.11 4.89
C ARG A 80 57.61 4.29 4.85
N SER A 81 58.13 5.52 4.72
CA SER A 81 57.29 6.72 4.66
C SER A 81 56.36 6.72 3.43
N SER A 82 56.86 6.31 2.27
CA SER A 82 56.07 6.27 1.03
C SER A 82 54.99 5.18 1.09
N LEU A 83 55.29 4.03 1.67
CA LEU A 83 54.33 2.96 1.92
C LEU A 83 53.20 3.41 2.83
N VAL A 84 53.55 4.05 3.95
CA VAL A 84 52.57 4.55 4.92
C VAL A 84 51.64 5.59 4.28
N ASP A 85 52.18 6.48 3.43
CA ASP A 85 51.39 7.50 2.74
C ASP A 85 50.44 6.88 1.70
N GLU A 86 50.94 6.00 0.83
CA GLU A 86 50.13 5.31 -0.19
C GLU A 86 49.07 4.37 0.42
N LEU A 87 49.42 3.63 1.48
CA LEU A 87 48.44 2.83 2.22
C LEU A 87 47.39 3.73 2.88
N GLY A 88 47.80 4.89 3.41
CA GLY A 88 46.88 5.89 3.96
C GLY A 88 45.94 6.49 2.90
N HIS A 89 46.42 6.67 1.67
CA HIS A 89 45.61 7.09 0.53
C HIS A 89 44.61 6.01 0.08
N ALA A 90 45.08 4.79 -0.16
CA ALA A 90 44.22 3.65 -0.53
C ALA A 90 43.17 3.35 0.55
N THR A 91 43.54 3.47 1.83
CA THR A 91 42.60 3.31 2.94
C THR A 91 41.52 4.38 2.93
N ARG A 92 41.87 5.65 2.67
CA ARG A 92 40.87 6.73 2.55
C ARG A 92 39.92 6.53 1.37
N GLU A 93 40.44 6.12 0.21
CA GLU A 93 39.61 5.81 -0.98
C GLU A 93 38.67 4.62 -0.73
N LEU A 94 39.15 3.57 -0.05
CA LEU A 94 38.29 2.44 0.35
C LEU A 94 37.21 2.85 1.36
N HIS A 95 37.53 3.70 2.33
CA HIS A 95 36.52 4.21 3.26
C HIS A 95 35.46 5.03 2.52
N GLN A 96 35.87 5.91 1.61
CA GLN A 96 34.95 6.68 0.77
C GLN A 96 34.05 5.76 -0.08
N ALA A 97 34.62 4.70 -0.67
CA ALA A 97 33.85 3.70 -1.42
C ALA A 97 32.82 2.99 -0.54
N MET A 98 33.20 2.62 0.69
CA MET A 98 32.31 1.94 1.62
C MET A 98 31.18 2.84 2.12
N ASP A 99 31.43 4.13 2.31
CA ASP A 99 30.39 5.09 2.68
C ASP A 99 29.40 5.29 1.52
N LEU A 100 29.90 5.49 0.29
CA LEU A 100 29.04 5.57 -0.90
C LEU A 100 28.20 4.31 -1.12
N LEU A 101 28.77 3.12 -0.87
CA LEU A 101 28.06 1.84 -0.96
C LEU A 101 26.95 1.74 0.10
N ARG A 102 27.22 2.18 1.34
CA ARG A 102 26.20 2.20 2.41
C ARG A 102 25.05 3.13 2.08
N ASP A 103 25.35 4.31 1.57
CA ASP A 103 24.34 5.29 1.17
C ASP A 103 23.48 4.73 0.03
N ALA A 104 24.10 4.16 -1.01
CA ALA A 104 23.39 3.57 -2.14
C ALA A 104 22.51 2.38 -1.73
N VAL A 105 23.01 1.48 -0.87
CA VAL A 105 22.22 0.35 -0.35
C VAL A 105 21.03 0.82 0.48
N THR A 106 21.21 1.89 1.28
CA THR A 106 20.12 2.46 2.08
C THR A 106 19.06 3.10 1.19
N GLU A 107 19.48 3.85 0.17
CA GLU A 107 18.59 4.48 -0.81
C GLU A 107 17.84 3.44 -1.66
N LEU A 108 18.53 2.39 -2.14
CA LEU A 108 17.92 1.25 -2.84
C LEU A 108 16.90 0.54 -1.96
N GLY A 109 17.23 0.28 -0.69
CA GLY A 109 16.32 -0.34 0.26
C GLY A 109 15.04 0.48 0.45
N GLY A 110 15.17 1.81 0.61
CA GLY A 110 14.03 2.73 0.69
C GLY A 110 13.21 2.80 -0.60
N GLY A 111 13.88 2.82 -1.76
CA GLY A 111 13.24 2.83 -3.07
C GLY A 111 12.42 1.56 -3.33
N PHE A 112 12.99 0.38 -3.09
CA PHE A 112 12.29 -0.90 -3.26
C PHE A 112 11.13 -1.08 -2.28
N ASP A 113 11.27 -0.65 -1.02
CA ASP A 113 10.16 -0.68 -0.06
C ASP A 113 9.00 0.25 -0.50
N GLY A 114 9.34 1.48 -0.93
CA GLY A 114 8.38 2.42 -1.49
C GLY A 114 7.65 1.85 -2.72
N LEU A 115 8.41 1.24 -3.64
CA LEU A 115 7.90 0.60 -4.84
C LEU A 115 6.93 -0.55 -4.52
N SER A 116 7.34 -1.44 -3.61
CA SER A 116 6.55 -2.60 -3.20
C SER A 116 5.23 -2.18 -2.54
N ARG A 117 5.28 -1.19 -1.64
CA ARG A 117 4.10 -0.63 -0.98
C ARG A 117 3.14 0.05 -1.96
N LYS A 118 3.64 0.92 -2.84
CA LYS A 118 2.83 1.60 -3.87
C LYS A 118 2.22 0.60 -4.85
N THR A 119 2.97 -0.42 -5.27
CA THR A 119 2.47 -1.49 -6.15
C THR A 119 1.37 -2.31 -5.48
N GLY A 120 1.53 -2.66 -4.20
CA GLY A 120 0.48 -3.35 -3.44
C GLY A 120 -0.80 -2.52 -3.29
N GLN A 121 -0.66 -1.22 -3.04
CA GLN A 121 -1.80 -0.29 -3.03
C GLN A 121 -2.48 -0.21 -4.40
N GLN A 122 -1.70 -0.08 -5.48
CA GLN A 122 -2.20 -0.05 -6.85
C GLN A 122 -3.01 -1.31 -7.21
N GLN A 123 -2.51 -2.50 -6.86
CA GLN A 123 -3.21 -3.77 -7.10
C GLN A 123 -4.54 -3.86 -6.35
N SER A 124 -4.59 -3.36 -5.12
CA SER A 124 -5.82 -3.31 -4.32
C SER A 124 -6.86 -2.39 -4.97
N LEU A 125 -6.47 -1.18 -5.39
CA LEU A 125 -7.34 -0.21 -6.05
C LEU A 125 -7.84 -0.72 -7.41
N LEU A 126 -6.97 -1.36 -8.21
CA LEU A 126 -7.36 -1.99 -9.47
C LEU A 126 -8.39 -3.11 -9.26
N ARG A 127 -8.26 -3.92 -8.20
CA ARG A 127 -9.28 -4.92 -7.84
C ARG A 127 -10.63 -4.29 -7.56
N GLN A 128 -10.66 -3.15 -6.86
CA GLN A 128 -11.91 -2.42 -6.59
C GLN A 128 -12.57 -1.91 -7.88
N ILE A 129 -11.80 -1.43 -8.86
CA ILE A 129 -12.32 -1.02 -10.17
C ILE A 129 -12.90 -2.22 -10.93
N ILE A 130 -12.16 -3.34 -10.98
CA ILE A 130 -12.58 -4.55 -11.71
C ILE A 130 -13.87 -5.14 -11.13
N ASP A 131 -14.01 -5.16 -9.80
CA ASP A 131 -15.21 -5.66 -9.13
C ASP A 131 -16.46 -4.83 -9.47
N VAL A 132 -16.29 -3.50 -9.64
CA VAL A 132 -17.38 -2.58 -10.04
C VAL A 132 -17.69 -2.67 -11.54
N GLN A 133 -16.72 -2.98 -12.39
CA GLN A 133 -16.88 -3.07 -13.85
C GLN A 133 -17.21 -4.48 -14.38
N GLY A 134 -17.22 -5.50 -13.52
CA GLY A 134 -17.36 -6.92 -13.89
C GLY A 134 -18.69 -7.32 -14.56
N GLU A 135 -19.69 -6.44 -14.61
CA GLU A 135 -20.95 -6.66 -15.33
C GLU A 135 -20.99 -5.82 -16.60
N GLY A 136 -20.57 -6.42 -17.73
CA GLY A 136 -20.26 -5.79 -19.02
C GLY A 136 -21.41 -5.15 -19.83
N VAL A 137 -22.42 -4.59 -19.17
CA VAL A 137 -23.33 -3.60 -19.76
C VAL A 137 -23.01 -2.29 -19.05
N SER A 138 -22.92 -1.18 -19.79
CA SER A 138 -22.92 0.16 -19.21
C SER A 138 -24.13 0.27 -18.26
N VAL A 139 -23.90 0.02 -16.97
CA VAL A 139 -24.95 0.02 -15.94
C VAL A 139 -25.67 1.36 -15.98
N GLN A 140 -24.96 2.41 -16.40
CA GLN A 140 -25.46 3.75 -16.63
C GLN A 140 -26.44 3.84 -17.80
N ASP A 141 -26.12 3.31 -18.99
CA ASP A 141 -27.04 3.29 -20.13
C ASP A 141 -28.26 2.42 -19.84
N PHE A 142 -28.04 1.29 -19.17
CA PHE A 142 -29.13 0.42 -18.72
C PHE A 142 -30.05 1.15 -17.74
N ALA A 143 -29.49 1.79 -16.71
CA ALA A 143 -30.26 2.48 -15.69
C ALA A 143 -30.97 3.72 -16.25
N ALA A 144 -30.33 4.48 -17.15
CA ALA A 144 -30.96 5.61 -17.86
C ALA A 144 -32.13 5.16 -18.73
N ARG A 145 -31.95 4.13 -19.58
CA ARG A 145 -33.03 3.57 -20.40
C ARG A 145 -34.17 3.01 -19.55
N THR A 146 -33.84 2.39 -18.42
CA THR A 146 -34.86 1.85 -17.50
C THR A 146 -35.61 2.98 -16.80
N GLY A 147 -34.93 4.08 -16.45
CA GLY A 147 -35.55 5.31 -15.96
C GLY A 147 -36.57 5.88 -16.94
N ASP A 148 -36.18 6.07 -18.22
CA ASP A 148 -37.08 6.57 -19.27
C ASP A 148 -38.29 5.66 -19.46
N LEU A 149 -38.08 4.34 -19.52
CA LEU A 149 -39.16 3.35 -19.66
C LEU A 149 -40.13 3.39 -18.47
N LEU A 150 -39.61 3.54 -17.25
CA LEU A 150 -40.46 3.66 -16.06
C LEU A 150 -41.21 4.99 -16.00
N GLU A 151 -40.62 6.09 -16.46
CA GLU A 151 -41.32 7.36 -16.55
C GLU A 151 -42.54 7.25 -17.48
N HIS A 152 -42.35 6.67 -18.66
CA HIS A 152 -43.45 6.37 -19.59
C HIS A 152 -44.47 5.41 -18.97
N PHE A 153 -44.02 4.40 -18.22
CA PHE A 153 -44.91 3.47 -17.53
C PHE A 153 -45.76 4.15 -16.46
N VAL A 154 -45.17 5.03 -15.65
CA VAL A 154 -45.89 5.82 -14.64
C VAL A 154 -46.93 6.71 -15.31
N ASP A 155 -46.58 7.38 -16.40
CA ASP A 155 -47.52 8.20 -17.17
C ASP A 155 -48.70 7.39 -17.71
N MET A 156 -48.43 6.20 -18.27
CA MET A 156 -49.49 5.28 -18.71
C MET A 156 -50.40 4.86 -17.54
N VAL A 157 -49.84 4.56 -16.37
CA VAL A 157 -50.60 4.19 -15.17
C VAL A 157 -51.46 5.36 -14.68
N VAL A 158 -50.92 6.58 -14.65
CA VAL A 158 -51.67 7.79 -14.30
C VAL A 158 -52.83 8.00 -15.28
N GLN A 159 -52.59 7.83 -16.58
CA GLN A 159 -53.62 7.93 -17.60
C GLN A 159 -54.70 6.85 -17.43
N MET A 160 -54.30 5.61 -17.14
CA MET A 160 -55.21 4.51 -16.88
C MET A 160 -56.07 4.77 -15.63
N SER A 161 -55.49 5.29 -14.55
CA SER A 161 -56.22 5.68 -13.34
C SER A 161 -57.29 6.76 -13.64
N ARG A 162 -56.96 7.75 -14.48
CA ARG A 162 -57.94 8.76 -14.95
C ARG A 162 -59.07 8.15 -15.77
N GLU A 163 -58.77 7.17 -16.63
CA GLU A 163 -59.80 6.47 -17.41
C GLU A 163 -60.71 5.64 -16.50
N SER A 164 -60.15 4.93 -15.52
CA SER A 164 -60.89 4.17 -14.52
C SER A 164 -61.87 5.06 -13.75
N LEU A 165 -61.46 6.27 -13.33
CA LEU A 165 -62.38 7.23 -12.71
C LEU A 165 -63.52 7.66 -13.63
N ARG A 166 -63.25 7.81 -14.93
CA ARG A 166 -64.29 8.12 -15.93
C ARG A 166 -65.29 6.97 -16.09
N ILE A 167 -64.81 5.73 -16.05
CA ILE A 167 -65.65 4.53 -16.08
C ILE A 167 -66.56 4.49 -14.85
N VAL A 168 -66.04 4.79 -13.65
CA VAL A 168 -66.87 4.88 -12.42
C VAL A 168 -67.99 5.90 -12.59
N TYR A 169 -67.72 7.08 -13.15
CA TYR A 169 -68.76 8.09 -13.41
C TYR A 169 -69.84 7.58 -14.37
N ARG A 170 -69.45 6.83 -15.41
CA ARG A 170 -70.42 6.22 -16.35
C ARG A 170 -71.25 5.13 -15.68
N ILE A 171 -70.66 4.31 -14.83
CA ILE A 171 -71.37 3.29 -14.05
C ILE A 171 -72.41 3.96 -13.13
N ASP A 172 -72.05 5.06 -12.47
CA ASP A 172 -72.99 5.83 -11.63
C ASP A 172 -74.14 6.42 -12.45
N GLY A 173 -73.87 6.89 -13.67
CA GLY A 173 -74.92 7.28 -14.61
C GLY A 173 -75.85 6.13 -14.96
N MET A 174 -75.30 4.96 -15.27
CA MET A 174 -76.09 3.77 -15.60
C MET A 174 -76.91 3.26 -14.41
N ALA A 175 -76.38 3.35 -13.19
CA ALA A 175 -77.11 2.98 -11.97
C ALA A 175 -78.35 3.87 -11.77
N LYS A 176 -78.23 5.18 -12.02
CA LYS A 176 -79.39 6.10 -12.00
C LYS A 176 -80.43 5.74 -13.05
N GLU A 177 -79.99 5.33 -14.23
CA GLU A 177 -80.90 4.90 -15.29
C GLU A 177 -81.65 3.61 -14.91
N MET A 178 -80.98 2.67 -14.22
CA MET A 178 -81.65 1.49 -13.66
C MET A 178 -82.68 1.86 -12.59
N ASP A 179 -82.38 2.84 -11.71
CA ASP A 179 -83.35 3.34 -10.73
C ASP A 179 -84.59 3.96 -11.41
N ALA A 180 -84.40 4.67 -12.54
CA ALA A 180 -85.51 5.19 -13.33
C ALA A 180 -86.37 4.07 -13.95
N VAL A 181 -85.74 3.01 -14.47
CA VAL A 181 -86.44 1.81 -14.97
C VAL A 181 -87.25 1.15 -13.86
N PHE A 182 -86.71 1.01 -12.64
CA PHE A 182 -87.48 0.50 -11.50
C PHE A 182 -88.74 1.34 -11.21
N GLY A 183 -88.65 2.65 -11.31
CA GLY A 183 -89.80 3.55 -11.20
C GLY A 183 -90.87 3.26 -12.26
N LEU A 184 -90.47 3.02 -13.51
CA LEU A 184 -91.38 2.67 -14.60
C LEU A 184 -92.04 1.30 -14.38
N LEU A 185 -91.28 0.28 -13.96
CA LEU A 185 -91.82 -1.04 -13.65
C LEU A 185 -92.84 -0.99 -12.51
N LYS A 186 -92.61 -0.15 -11.49
CA LYS A 186 -93.58 0.06 -10.41
C LYS A 186 -94.88 0.64 -10.95
N ASN A 187 -94.82 1.63 -11.85
CA ASN A 187 -96.01 2.20 -12.48
C ASN A 187 -96.75 1.17 -13.34
N VAL A 188 -96.04 0.33 -14.10
CA VAL A 188 -96.65 -0.76 -14.89
C VAL A 188 -97.36 -1.76 -13.98
N ASN A 189 -96.76 -2.11 -12.84
CA ASN A 189 -97.39 -2.99 -11.86
C ASN A 189 -98.72 -2.40 -11.34
N THR A 190 -98.72 -1.11 -11.00
CA THR A 190 -99.94 -0.40 -10.56
C THR A 190 -101.01 -0.40 -11.65
N ILE A 191 -100.66 -0.12 -12.91
CA ILE A 191 -101.62 -0.14 -14.02
C ILE A 191 -102.21 -1.54 -14.22
N ALA A 192 -101.40 -2.59 -14.14
CA ALA A 192 -101.87 -3.96 -14.29
C ALA A 192 -102.75 -4.41 -13.11
N GLU A 193 -102.46 -4.00 -11.87
CA GLU A 193 -103.34 -4.20 -10.71
C GLU A 193 -104.69 -3.48 -10.86
N GLU A 194 -104.68 -2.22 -11.29
CA GLU A 194 -105.89 -1.44 -11.58
C GLU A 194 -106.72 -2.08 -12.70
N THR A 195 -106.06 -2.53 -13.77
CA THR A 195 -106.71 -3.21 -14.90
C THR A 195 -107.32 -4.54 -14.46
N ASN A 196 -106.65 -5.30 -13.59
CA ASN A 196 -107.17 -6.53 -13.01
C ASN A 196 -108.41 -6.27 -12.13
N LEU A 197 -108.41 -5.19 -11.34
CA LEU A 197 -109.57 -4.78 -10.55
C LEU A 197 -110.74 -4.30 -11.42
N LEU A 198 -110.47 -3.53 -12.48
CA LEU A 198 -111.48 -3.10 -13.44
C LEU A 198 -112.11 -4.30 -14.16
N ALA A 199 -111.28 -5.27 -14.60
CA ALA A 199 -111.74 -6.50 -15.22
C ALA A 199 -112.57 -7.36 -14.26
N LEU A 200 -112.20 -7.42 -12.98
CA LEU A 200 -112.98 -8.10 -11.96
C LEU A 200 -114.36 -7.46 -11.78
N ASN A 201 -114.42 -6.13 -11.68
CA ASN A 201 -115.69 -5.40 -11.58
C ASN A 201 -116.57 -5.62 -12.82
N ALA A 202 -115.97 -5.61 -14.02
CA ALA A 202 -116.67 -5.91 -15.27
C ALA A 202 -117.19 -7.35 -15.32
N ALA A 203 -116.44 -8.33 -14.82
CA ALA A 203 -116.88 -9.71 -14.73
C ALA A 203 -118.06 -9.89 -13.75
N ILE A 204 -118.05 -9.17 -12.62
CA ILE A 204 -119.15 -9.14 -11.65
C ILE A 204 -120.41 -8.55 -12.30
N GLU A 205 -120.31 -7.42 -13.00
CA GLU A 205 -121.47 -6.78 -13.63
C GLU A 205 -121.99 -7.60 -14.83
N ALA A 206 -121.11 -8.25 -15.58
CA ALA A 206 -121.48 -9.20 -16.63
C ALA A 206 -122.25 -10.41 -16.08
N ALA A 207 -121.84 -10.94 -14.92
CA ALA A 207 -122.58 -11.99 -14.23
C ALA A 207 -123.96 -11.51 -13.75
N ARG A 208 -124.04 -10.24 -13.32
CA ARG A 208 -125.28 -9.60 -12.85
C ARG A 208 -126.31 -9.39 -13.98
N ALA A 209 -125.85 -9.16 -15.21
CA ALA A 209 -126.69 -9.05 -16.40
C ALA A 209 -127.22 -10.39 -16.95
N GLY A 210 -126.83 -11.53 -16.35
CA GLY A 210 -127.31 -12.86 -16.73
C GLY A 210 -126.94 -13.25 -18.17
N GLU A 211 -127.89 -13.80 -18.92
CA GLU A 211 -127.68 -14.26 -20.31
C GLU A 211 -127.22 -13.12 -21.25
N SER A 212 -127.67 -11.88 -21.02
CA SER A 212 -127.27 -10.72 -21.83
C SER A 212 -125.81 -10.30 -21.60
N GLY A 213 -125.20 -10.73 -20.49
CA GLY A 213 -123.83 -10.39 -20.09
C GLY A 213 -122.76 -11.42 -20.52
N ARG A 214 -123.13 -12.57 -21.11
CA ARG A 214 -122.18 -13.65 -21.43
C ARG A 214 -120.99 -13.20 -22.28
N GLY A 215 -121.22 -12.36 -23.29
CA GLY A 215 -120.14 -11.83 -24.14
C GLY A 215 -119.16 -10.94 -23.35
N PHE A 216 -119.70 -10.08 -22.48
CA PHE A 216 -118.89 -9.23 -21.60
C PHE A 216 -118.11 -10.02 -20.56
N ALA A 217 -118.66 -11.12 -20.05
CA ALA A 217 -117.96 -11.98 -19.09
C ALA A 217 -116.71 -12.64 -19.70
N VAL A 218 -116.76 -13.05 -20.97
CA VAL A 218 -115.60 -13.60 -21.68
C VAL A 218 -114.51 -12.55 -21.87
N VAL A 219 -114.89 -11.34 -22.31
CA VAL A 219 -113.94 -10.24 -22.50
C VAL A 219 -113.31 -9.81 -21.17
N ALA A 220 -114.10 -9.72 -20.10
CA ALA A 220 -113.59 -9.41 -18.77
C ALA A 220 -112.61 -10.48 -18.25
N GLY A 221 -112.87 -11.76 -18.52
CA GLY A 221 -111.95 -12.85 -18.23
C GLY A 221 -110.61 -12.72 -18.98
N GLU A 222 -110.66 -12.37 -20.26
CA GLU A 222 -109.46 -12.19 -21.09
C GLU A 222 -108.62 -10.98 -20.63
N ILE A 223 -109.26 -9.84 -20.32
CA ILE A 223 -108.58 -8.65 -19.79
C ILE A 223 -107.91 -8.98 -18.44
N ARG A 224 -108.60 -9.73 -17.57
CA ARG A 224 -108.06 -10.15 -16.28
C ARG A 224 -106.82 -11.05 -16.46
N ASN A 225 -106.87 -11.98 -17.41
CA ASN A 225 -105.75 -12.86 -17.71
C ASN A 225 -104.56 -12.07 -18.28
N LEU A 226 -104.83 -11.11 -19.17
CA LEU A 226 -103.81 -10.22 -19.74
C LEU A 226 -103.13 -9.36 -18.67
N ALA A 227 -103.91 -8.83 -17.71
CA ALA A 227 -103.38 -8.07 -16.57
C ALA A 227 -102.48 -8.95 -15.68
N SER A 228 -102.89 -10.20 -15.40
CA SER A 228 -102.07 -11.16 -14.65
C SER A 228 -100.76 -11.50 -15.38
N HIS A 229 -100.83 -11.74 -16.69
CA HIS A 229 -99.65 -11.97 -17.53
C HIS A 229 -98.72 -10.75 -17.55
N SER A 230 -99.28 -9.53 -17.59
CA SER A 230 -98.51 -8.29 -17.53
C SER A 230 -97.75 -8.15 -16.21
N ASN A 231 -98.38 -8.48 -15.07
CA ASN A 231 -97.70 -8.49 -13.76
C ASN A 231 -96.54 -9.49 -13.73
N GLN A 232 -96.78 -10.73 -14.18
CA GLN A 232 -95.73 -11.75 -14.19
C GLN A 232 -94.55 -11.35 -15.08
N PHE A 233 -94.82 -10.77 -16.25
CA PHE A 233 -93.78 -10.28 -17.15
C PHE A 233 -93.02 -9.10 -16.52
N ASN A 234 -93.71 -8.21 -15.83
CA ASN A 234 -93.11 -7.07 -15.12
C ASN A 234 -92.20 -7.52 -13.96
N GLU A 235 -92.59 -8.55 -13.20
CA GLU A 235 -91.75 -9.18 -12.16
C GLU A 235 -90.46 -9.77 -12.76
N GLN A 236 -90.57 -10.46 -13.90
CA GLN A 236 -89.40 -11.00 -14.61
C GLN A 236 -88.46 -9.87 -15.03
N ILE A 237 -88.97 -8.80 -15.64
CA ILE A 237 -88.13 -7.63 -16.00
C ILE A 237 -87.47 -7.04 -14.75
N GLY A 238 -88.22 -6.88 -13.65
CA GLY A 238 -87.68 -6.40 -12.37
C GLY A 238 -86.49 -7.24 -11.89
N SER A 239 -86.59 -8.56 -11.96
CA SER A 239 -85.48 -9.47 -11.63
C SER A 239 -84.25 -9.29 -12.55
N HIS A 240 -84.46 -9.08 -13.85
CA HIS A 240 -83.37 -8.79 -14.79
C HIS A 240 -82.67 -7.45 -14.48
N VAL A 241 -83.44 -6.41 -14.16
CA VAL A 241 -82.90 -5.08 -13.82
C VAL A 241 -82.14 -5.11 -12.49
N GLU A 242 -82.63 -5.85 -11.49
CA GLU A 242 -81.93 -6.01 -10.20
C GLU A 242 -80.57 -6.69 -10.39
N ARG A 243 -80.50 -7.73 -11.22
CA ARG A 243 -79.22 -8.38 -11.55
C ARG A 243 -78.28 -7.45 -12.29
N ALA A 244 -78.78 -6.62 -13.21
CA ALA A 244 -77.97 -5.62 -13.89
C ALA A 244 -77.41 -4.58 -12.91
N ARG A 245 -78.24 -4.11 -11.96
CA ARG A 245 -77.82 -3.19 -10.89
C ARG A 245 -76.73 -3.79 -10.02
N ALA A 246 -76.88 -5.04 -9.58
CA ALA A 246 -75.88 -5.73 -8.78
C ALA A 246 -74.54 -5.85 -9.53
N ALA A 247 -74.57 -6.26 -10.81
CA ALA A 247 -73.37 -6.34 -11.65
C ALA A 247 -72.66 -4.97 -11.81
N MET A 248 -73.42 -3.88 -11.87
CA MET A 248 -72.85 -2.53 -11.89
C MET A 248 -72.19 -2.15 -10.57
N GLY A 249 -72.76 -2.57 -9.43
CA GLY A 249 -72.13 -2.39 -8.11
C GLY A 249 -70.78 -3.12 -8.00
N GLU A 250 -70.71 -4.36 -8.48
CA GLU A 250 -69.45 -5.13 -8.53
C GLU A 250 -68.42 -4.47 -9.46
N LEU A 251 -68.84 -4.05 -10.67
CA LEU A 251 -67.99 -3.32 -11.61
C LEU A 251 -67.41 -2.04 -11.00
N ARG A 252 -68.23 -1.27 -10.27
CA ARG A 252 -67.77 -0.05 -9.57
C ARG A 252 -66.67 -0.37 -8.56
N GLY A 253 -66.83 -1.45 -7.78
CA GLY A 253 -65.83 -1.89 -6.80
C GLY A 253 -64.51 -2.27 -7.47
N LEU A 254 -64.57 -3.11 -8.51
CA LEU A 254 -63.39 -3.60 -9.24
C LEU A 254 -62.58 -2.46 -9.86
N VAL A 255 -63.26 -1.51 -10.51
CA VAL A 255 -62.60 -0.35 -11.15
C VAL A 255 -62.01 0.60 -10.10
N GLY A 256 -62.67 0.75 -8.95
CA GLY A 256 -62.16 1.55 -7.83
C GLY A 256 -60.85 1.00 -7.25
N THR A 257 -60.76 -0.33 -7.07
CA THR A 257 -59.51 -0.95 -6.60
C THR A 257 -58.39 -0.83 -7.62
N MET A 258 -58.68 -1.04 -8.91
CA MET A 258 -57.72 -0.92 -10.02
C MET A 258 -57.08 0.48 -10.08
N ALA A 259 -57.90 1.54 -9.98
CA ALA A 259 -57.41 2.91 -10.06
C ALA A 259 -56.43 3.29 -8.94
N SER A 260 -56.57 2.70 -7.74
CA SER A 260 -55.76 3.03 -6.56
C SER A 260 -54.49 2.18 -6.43
N GLN A 261 -54.58 0.89 -6.73
CA GLN A 261 -53.48 -0.06 -6.54
C GLN A 261 -52.38 0.14 -7.58
N ASP A 262 -52.74 0.36 -8.84
CA ASP A 262 -51.77 0.51 -9.93
C ASP A 262 -50.88 1.74 -9.74
N LEU A 263 -51.45 2.85 -9.25
CA LEU A 263 -50.72 4.09 -9.03
C LEU A 263 -49.66 3.95 -7.91
N ASN A 264 -50.01 3.29 -6.81
CA ASN A 264 -49.09 3.15 -5.68
C ASN A 264 -47.90 2.23 -6.01
N VAL A 265 -48.16 1.15 -6.76
CA VAL A 265 -47.12 0.24 -7.26
C VAL A 265 -46.18 0.96 -8.23
N ALA A 266 -46.74 1.73 -9.18
CA ALA A 266 -45.95 2.48 -10.14
C ALA A 266 -45.07 3.55 -9.49
N LEU A 267 -45.61 4.31 -8.51
CA LEU A 267 -44.84 5.31 -7.78
C LEU A 267 -43.73 4.68 -6.93
N SER A 268 -44.00 3.55 -6.28
CA SER A 268 -42.99 2.82 -5.50
C SER A 268 -41.86 2.29 -6.40
N ALA A 269 -42.20 1.76 -7.57
CA ALA A 269 -41.21 1.32 -8.56
C ALA A 269 -40.34 2.48 -9.06
N LYS A 270 -40.93 3.65 -9.33
CA LYS A 270 -40.19 4.87 -9.68
C LYS A 270 -39.19 5.27 -8.59
N GLY A 271 -39.65 5.31 -7.33
CA GLY A 271 -38.77 5.64 -6.20
C GLY A 271 -37.59 4.65 -6.03
N GLY A 272 -37.81 3.37 -6.30
CA GLY A 272 -36.75 2.35 -6.28
C GLY A 272 -35.69 2.59 -7.36
N ILE A 273 -36.09 2.99 -8.57
CA ILE A 273 -35.15 3.30 -9.66
C ILE A 273 -34.44 4.62 -9.44
N ASP A 274 -35.10 5.65 -8.91
CA ASP A 274 -34.42 6.91 -8.57
C ASP A 274 -33.29 6.65 -7.56
N ALA A 275 -33.52 5.79 -6.57
CA ALA A 275 -32.50 5.35 -5.63
C ALA A 275 -31.37 4.54 -6.31
N MET A 276 -31.70 3.66 -7.25
CA MET A 276 -30.71 2.91 -8.02
C MET A 276 -29.84 3.84 -8.88
N MET A 277 -30.44 4.82 -9.55
CA MET A 277 -29.73 5.83 -10.35
C MET A 277 -28.77 6.67 -9.50
N ALA A 278 -29.20 7.04 -8.30
CA ALA A 278 -28.32 7.74 -7.34
C ALA A 278 -27.11 6.86 -6.96
N HIS A 279 -27.33 5.57 -6.68
CA HIS A 279 -26.25 4.63 -6.37
C HIS A 279 -25.29 4.40 -7.55
N VAL A 280 -25.80 4.30 -8.78
CA VAL A 280 -24.95 4.16 -9.98
C VAL A 280 -24.08 5.40 -10.17
N THR A 281 -24.67 6.59 -10.02
CA THR A 281 -23.93 7.86 -10.15
C THR A 281 -22.86 8.00 -9.06
N GLU A 282 -23.15 7.59 -7.82
CA GLU A 282 -22.17 7.58 -6.74
C GLU A 282 -21.05 6.57 -6.99
N SER A 283 -21.39 5.37 -7.47
CA SER A 283 -20.42 4.32 -7.80
C SER A 283 -19.46 4.73 -8.91
N ASP A 284 -19.98 5.41 -9.93
CA ASP A 284 -19.17 5.96 -11.03
C ASP A 284 -18.20 7.04 -10.53
N ALA A 285 -18.70 8.00 -9.73
CA ALA A 285 -17.86 9.02 -9.11
C ALA A 285 -16.76 8.41 -8.22
N ARG A 286 -17.07 7.31 -7.52
CA ARG A 286 -16.09 6.56 -6.72
C ARG A 286 -15.05 5.88 -7.61
N THR A 287 -15.48 5.21 -8.67
CA THR A 287 -14.60 4.54 -9.65
C THR A 287 -13.65 5.52 -10.31
N SER A 288 -14.15 6.70 -10.72
CA SER A 288 -13.32 7.77 -11.28
C SER A 288 -12.24 8.23 -10.30
N LYS A 289 -12.59 8.45 -9.03
CA LYS A 289 -11.59 8.84 -8.00
C LYS A 289 -10.53 7.76 -7.78
N VAL A 290 -10.92 6.48 -7.78
CA VAL A 290 -9.98 5.37 -7.64
C VAL A 290 -9.05 5.30 -8.87
N ALA A 291 -9.58 5.53 -10.07
CA ALA A 291 -8.77 5.61 -11.28
C ALA A 291 -7.74 6.77 -11.22
N ASP A 292 -8.15 7.95 -10.77
CA ASP A 292 -7.23 9.09 -10.57
C ASP A 292 -6.11 8.77 -9.58
N GLN A 293 -6.43 8.11 -8.46
CA GLN A 293 -5.44 7.66 -7.48
C GLN A 293 -4.46 6.64 -8.08
N VAL A 294 -4.94 5.71 -8.92
CA VAL A 294 -4.08 4.76 -9.62
C VAL A 294 -3.11 5.48 -10.56
N VAL A 295 -3.58 6.51 -11.28
CA VAL A 295 -2.71 7.34 -12.16
C VAL A 295 -1.66 8.09 -11.34
N GLU A 296 -2.03 8.66 -10.20
CA GLU A 296 -1.08 9.35 -9.30
C GLU A 296 -0.02 8.40 -8.74
N ILE A 297 -0.43 7.23 -8.25
CA ILE A 297 0.49 6.18 -7.79
C ILE A 297 1.42 5.76 -8.93
N ASN A 298 0.92 5.60 -10.16
CA ASN A 298 1.73 5.23 -11.31
C ASN A 298 2.81 6.28 -11.65
N ARG A 299 2.47 7.57 -11.61
CA ARG A 299 3.46 8.66 -11.76
C ARG A 299 4.51 8.63 -10.65
N GLY A 300 4.09 8.41 -9.41
CA GLY A 300 4.99 8.27 -8.26
C GLY A 300 5.92 7.06 -8.38
N LEU A 301 5.40 5.92 -8.86
CA LEU A 301 6.18 4.71 -9.18
C LEU A 301 7.27 5.00 -10.22
N GLY A 302 6.94 5.73 -11.29
CA GLY A 302 7.94 6.11 -12.30
C GLY A 302 9.10 6.93 -11.73
N THR A 303 8.80 7.82 -10.78
CA THR A 303 9.83 8.61 -10.08
C THR A 303 10.69 7.74 -9.16
N ASP A 304 10.07 6.88 -8.35
CA ASP A 304 10.79 5.96 -7.45
C ASP A 304 11.71 5.00 -8.24
N VAL A 305 11.24 4.49 -9.39
CA VAL A 305 12.05 3.65 -10.29
C VAL A 305 13.24 4.43 -10.83
N ALA A 306 13.04 5.67 -11.30
CA ALA A 306 14.14 6.49 -11.82
C ALA A 306 15.22 6.76 -10.75
N THR A 307 14.81 7.05 -9.50
CA THR A 307 15.73 7.20 -8.37
C THR A 307 16.48 5.90 -8.08
N THR A 308 15.76 4.77 -8.02
CA THR A 308 16.36 3.44 -7.76
C THR A 308 17.37 3.06 -8.84
N VAL A 309 17.08 3.35 -10.12
CA VAL A 309 17.99 3.12 -11.24
C VAL A 309 19.25 3.99 -11.13
N ARG A 310 19.12 5.25 -10.70
CA ARG A 310 20.28 6.11 -10.41
C ARG A 310 21.15 5.51 -9.31
N SER A 311 20.54 5.00 -8.24
CA SER A 311 21.28 4.35 -7.14
C SER A 311 22.04 3.10 -7.61
N LEU A 312 21.51 2.34 -8.58
CA LEU A 312 22.21 1.20 -9.20
C LEU A 312 23.43 1.62 -10.03
N GLN A 313 23.39 2.77 -10.71
CA GLN A 313 24.54 3.25 -11.50
C GLN A 313 25.79 3.53 -10.64
N PHE A 314 25.63 3.75 -9.33
CA PHE A 314 26.77 3.86 -8.42
C PHE A 314 27.52 2.54 -8.21
N GLU A 315 26.90 1.39 -8.46
CA GLU A 315 27.59 0.09 -8.41
C GLU A 315 28.76 0.03 -9.40
N ASP A 316 28.57 0.58 -10.60
CA ASP A 316 29.63 0.66 -11.62
C ASP A 316 30.76 1.60 -11.18
N ILE A 317 30.43 2.75 -10.60
CA ILE A 317 31.41 3.72 -10.07
C ILE A 317 32.21 3.09 -8.92
N LEU A 318 31.54 2.40 -8.00
CA LEU A 318 32.16 1.69 -6.88
C LEU A 318 33.08 0.58 -7.37
N SER A 319 32.62 -0.22 -8.34
CA SER A 319 33.42 -1.29 -8.97
C SER A 319 34.68 -0.74 -9.63
N GLN A 320 34.59 0.42 -10.30
CA GLN A 320 35.73 1.09 -10.89
C GLN A 320 36.72 1.59 -9.83
N LEU A 321 36.23 2.26 -8.77
CA LEU A 321 37.07 2.82 -7.71
C LEU A 321 37.78 1.73 -6.89
N ILE A 322 37.07 0.63 -6.58
CA ILE A 322 37.65 -0.55 -5.92
C ILE A 322 38.72 -1.21 -6.82
N ASN A 323 38.45 -1.38 -8.12
CA ASN A 323 39.44 -1.96 -9.03
C ASN A 323 40.69 -1.08 -9.18
N GLN A 324 40.53 0.24 -9.25
CA GLN A 324 41.65 1.17 -9.28
C GLN A 324 42.45 1.08 -7.98
N THR A 325 41.79 1.07 -6.82
CA THR A 325 42.46 0.96 -5.52
C THR A 325 43.17 -0.39 -5.37
N ARG A 326 42.55 -1.48 -5.82
CA ARG A 326 43.16 -2.82 -5.87
C ARG A 326 44.42 -2.81 -6.74
N GLN A 327 44.35 -2.24 -7.94
CA GLN A 327 45.50 -2.15 -8.83
C GLN A 327 46.65 -1.35 -8.21
N ARG A 328 46.33 -0.24 -7.51
CA ARG A 328 47.32 0.56 -6.76
C ARG A 328 47.99 -0.26 -5.65
N LEU A 329 47.22 -1.03 -4.89
CA LEU A 329 47.77 -1.87 -3.83
C LEU A 329 48.67 -2.97 -4.37
N VAL A 330 48.34 -3.56 -5.52
CA VAL A 330 49.19 -4.55 -6.21
C VAL A 330 50.48 -3.91 -6.70
N GLU A 331 50.40 -2.76 -7.40
CA GLU A 331 51.58 -2.00 -7.84
C GLU A 331 52.49 -1.66 -6.64
N LEU A 332 51.91 -1.19 -5.53
CA LEU A 332 52.62 -0.87 -4.29
C LEU A 332 53.28 -2.11 -3.67
N GLN A 333 52.59 -3.25 -3.65
CA GLN A 333 53.10 -4.50 -3.12
C GLN A 333 54.31 -5.00 -3.91
N ASP A 334 54.25 -4.98 -5.24
CA ASP A 334 55.36 -5.39 -6.11
C ASP A 334 56.59 -4.51 -5.85
N ILE A 335 56.40 -3.18 -5.83
CA ILE A 335 57.49 -2.21 -5.57
C ILE A 335 58.08 -2.40 -4.18
N THR A 336 57.25 -2.64 -3.17
CA THR A 336 57.69 -2.87 -1.79
C THR A 336 58.52 -4.13 -1.70
N THR A 337 58.11 -5.19 -2.39
CA THR A 337 58.80 -6.47 -2.42
C THR A 337 60.17 -6.33 -3.10
N GLU A 338 60.23 -5.59 -4.22
CA GLU A 338 61.48 -5.26 -4.91
C GLU A 338 62.40 -4.39 -4.05
N CYS A 339 61.89 -3.31 -3.43
CA CYS A 339 62.69 -2.43 -2.58
C CYS A 339 63.20 -3.17 -1.33
N THR A 340 62.38 -4.02 -0.73
CA THR A 340 62.78 -4.82 0.44
C THR A 340 63.86 -5.84 0.07
N ARG A 341 63.75 -6.47 -1.11
CA ARG A 341 64.78 -7.35 -1.65
C ARG A 341 66.08 -6.60 -1.91
N ASP A 342 66.02 -5.44 -2.57
CA ASP A 342 67.18 -4.60 -2.84
C ASP A 342 67.89 -4.18 -1.53
N ILE A 343 67.12 -3.87 -0.48
CA ILE A 343 67.63 -3.55 0.86
C ILE A 343 68.22 -4.78 1.58
N GLN A 344 67.61 -5.96 1.45
CA GLN A 344 68.12 -7.19 2.05
C GLN A 344 69.42 -7.65 1.38
N GLU A 345 69.55 -7.49 0.06
CA GLU A 345 70.80 -7.72 -0.67
C GLU A 345 71.90 -6.74 -0.28
N LEU A 346 71.55 -5.49 0.08
CA LEU A 346 72.47 -4.47 0.63
C LEU A 346 72.95 -4.81 2.05
N ALA A 347 72.12 -5.46 2.87
CA ALA A 347 72.45 -5.79 4.26
C ALA A 347 73.32 -7.06 4.42
N CYS A 348 73.25 -8.00 3.47
CA CYS A 348 73.85 -9.34 3.60
C CYS A 348 75.20 -9.54 2.87
N ASN A 349 75.66 -8.58 2.05
CA ASN A 349 76.93 -8.69 1.30
C ASN A 349 77.93 -7.62 1.74
N PRO A 350 79.23 -7.95 1.91
CA PRO A 350 80.28 -6.95 2.10
C PRO A 350 80.52 -6.24 0.76
N ILE A 351 80.05 -5.00 0.65
CA ILE A 351 80.06 -4.21 -0.59
C ILE A 351 80.88 -2.94 -0.37
N ASP A 352 81.65 -2.51 -1.38
CA ASP A 352 82.36 -1.22 -1.42
C ASP A 352 81.39 -0.03 -1.22
N ALA A 353 81.81 0.97 -0.44
CA ALA A 353 81.01 2.15 -0.08
C ALA A 353 80.35 2.85 -1.29
N ASP A 354 81.06 2.95 -2.41
CA ASP A 354 80.57 3.60 -3.64
C ASP A 354 79.44 2.81 -4.33
N LEU A 355 79.51 1.47 -4.30
CA LEU A 355 78.49 0.61 -4.92
C LEU A 355 77.21 0.58 -4.06
N LEU A 356 77.35 0.73 -2.75
CA LEU A 356 76.24 0.85 -1.79
C LEU A 356 75.49 2.19 -1.97
N ALA A 357 76.23 3.30 -2.15
CA ALA A 357 75.65 4.61 -2.44
C ALA A 357 74.87 4.64 -3.77
N GLN A 358 75.43 4.06 -4.84
CA GLN A 358 74.75 3.98 -6.15
C GLN A 358 73.45 3.15 -6.12
N ARG A 359 73.41 2.08 -5.33
CA ARG A 359 72.22 1.23 -5.20
C ARG A 359 71.16 1.87 -4.31
N ALA A 360 71.55 2.55 -3.22
CA ALA A 360 70.62 3.35 -2.42
C ALA A 360 69.98 4.47 -3.27
N GLU A 361 70.76 5.14 -4.11
CA GLU A 361 70.25 6.16 -5.04
C GLU A 361 69.27 5.58 -6.08
N ARG A 362 69.50 4.32 -6.52
CA ARG A 362 68.56 3.62 -7.39
C ARG A 362 67.21 3.38 -6.72
N VAL A 363 67.19 2.98 -5.45
CA VAL A 363 65.95 2.83 -4.66
C VAL A 363 65.24 4.18 -4.49
N ARG A 364 65.98 5.25 -4.15
CA ARG A 364 65.43 6.61 -4.04
C ARG A 364 64.83 7.11 -5.35
N SER A 365 65.52 6.94 -6.47
CA SER A 365 65.04 7.37 -7.79
C SER A 365 63.75 6.63 -8.20
N ARG A 366 63.61 5.34 -7.90
CA ARG A 366 62.39 4.58 -8.15
C ARG A 366 61.22 5.07 -7.28
N LEU A 367 61.46 5.33 -6.00
CA LEU A 367 60.45 5.90 -5.10
C LEU A 367 60.02 7.30 -5.56
N ALA A 368 60.95 8.13 -6.03
CA ALA A 368 60.64 9.46 -6.55
C ALA A 368 59.74 9.41 -7.80
N ILE A 369 60.02 8.49 -8.74
CA ILE A 369 59.17 8.26 -9.92
C ILE A 369 57.77 7.81 -9.51
N GLN A 370 57.66 6.98 -8.47
CA GLN A 370 56.37 6.50 -7.98
C GLN A 370 55.57 7.58 -7.27
N ARG A 371 56.20 8.39 -6.41
CA ARG A 371 55.56 9.56 -5.80
C ARG A 371 55.06 10.55 -6.85
N GLU A 372 55.80 10.72 -7.96
CA GLU A 372 55.37 11.59 -9.05
C GLU A 372 54.19 11.00 -9.83
N LYS A 373 54.21 9.69 -10.11
CA LYS A 373 53.05 8.99 -10.71
C LYS A 373 51.81 9.07 -9.81
N ALA A 374 51.97 8.89 -8.50
CA ALA A 374 50.89 9.01 -7.53
C ALA A 374 50.33 10.45 -7.48
N ARG A 375 51.20 11.47 -7.46
CA ARG A 375 50.80 12.88 -7.53
C ARG A 375 50.02 13.22 -8.79
N LEU A 376 50.47 12.77 -9.96
CA LEU A 376 49.78 13.03 -11.22
C LEU A 376 48.40 12.36 -11.27
N ARG A 377 48.27 11.17 -10.68
CA ARG A 377 47.00 10.43 -10.60
C ARG A 377 46.01 11.05 -9.60
N SER A 378 46.50 11.63 -8.49
CA SER A 378 45.66 12.35 -7.50
C SER A 378 44.94 13.59 -8.06
N ARG A 379 45.33 14.05 -9.25
CA ARG A 379 44.73 15.18 -9.98
C ARG A 379 43.75 14.76 -11.09
N GLY A 380 43.46 13.47 -11.24
CA GLY A 380 42.56 12.96 -12.28
C GLY A 380 41.07 13.25 -12.05
N PRO A 381 40.20 13.13 -13.09
CA PRO A 381 38.86 13.72 -13.12
C PRO A 381 37.75 13.02 -12.30
N ALA A 382 38.07 12.13 -11.36
CA ALA A 382 37.09 11.25 -10.74
C ALA A 382 36.95 11.49 -9.23
N LEU A 383 36.39 12.64 -8.86
CA LEU A 383 35.94 12.93 -7.50
C LEU A 383 34.54 13.56 -7.58
N GLN A 384 33.57 12.83 -8.15
CA GLN A 384 32.17 13.11 -7.86
C GLN A 384 31.93 12.69 -6.40
N ASN A 385 32.01 13.67 -5.50
CA ASN A 385 31.91 13.47 -4.06
C ASN A 385 30.44 13.47 -3.55
N SER A 386 29.45 13.56 -4.44
CA SER A 386 28.04 13.50 -4.04
C SER A 386 27.15 12.89 -5.12
N MET A 387 26.03 12.32 -4.68
CA MET A 387 25.01 11.70 -5.54
C MET A 387 24.17 12.71 -6.35
N ASP A 388 24.33 14.01 -6.10
CA ASP A 388 23.47 15.08 -6.65
C ASP A 388 23.90 15.57 -8.04
N ALA A 389 25.09 15.17 -8.51
CA ALA A 389 25.66 15.66 -9.76
C ALA A 389 25.20 14.81 -10.96
N GLY A 390 23.93 14.93 -11.33
CA GLY A 390 23.40 14.35 -12.57
C GLY A 390 21.90 14.48 -12.70
N GLU A 391 21.42 15.65 -13.13
CA GLU A 391 20.14 15.69 -13.85
C GLU A 391 20.30 14.85 -15.12
N ILE A 392 19.51 13.79 -15.22
CA ILE A 392 19.38 13.02 -16.46
C ILE A 392 18.43 13.81 -17.35
N GLU A 393 18.95 14.48 -18.38
CA GLU A 393 18.18 14.73 -19.60
C GLU A 393 17.85 13.37 -20.22
N LEU A 394 16.63 12.89 -19.98
CA LEU A 394 16.06 11.78 -20.75
C LEU A 394 15.60 12.34 -22.11
N PHE A 395 16.21 11.85 -23.19
CA PHE A 395 15.65 11.94 -24.55
C PHE A 395 14.46 11.00 -24.71
#